data_AF-A0AB38R2P5-F1
#
_entry.id   AF-A0AB38R2P5-F1
#
_cell.length_a   1.000
_cell.length_b   1.000
_cell.length_c   1.000
_cell.angle_alpha   90.00
_cell.angle_beta   90.00
_cell.angle_gamma   90.00
#
_symmetry.space_group_name_H-M   'P 1'
#
loop_
_entity.id
_entity.type
_entity.pdbx_description
1 polymer ?
#
loop_
_entity_poly.entity_id
_entity_poly.type
_entity_poly.pdbx_seq_one_letter_code
_entity_poly.pdbx_strand_id
1 'polypeptide(L)'
;MKSCESQAAESVIAYMPEEVAPPRKNGELDFKEPWERLSFGVALALYENKLYTSWEDFRSRLINTIQTWEKSEKKDNDEWNYYEHWLSALEQLVVEHGMLDKHEIETRANELRTGKRDEVFY
;
A
#
# COMPACT_ATOMS: atom_id res chain seq x y z
N MET A 1 12.87 17.44 17.18
CA MET A 1 12.80 17.31 15.70
C MET A 1 11.86 16.16 15.29
N LYS A 2 10.65 16.01 15.87
CA LYS A 2 9.70 14.91 15.56
C LYS A 2 8.44 15.36 14.78
N SER A 3 8.37 16.62 14.37
CA SER A 3 7.12 17.23 13.89
C SER A 3 7.00 17.36 12.37
N CYS A 4 8.06 17.06 11.60
CA CYS A 4 8.07 17.28 10.15
C CYS A 4 7.59 16.06 9.35
N GLU A 5 7.85 14.84 9.81
CA GLU A 5 7.47 13.59 9.11
C GLU A 5 5.96 13.33 9.19
N SER A 6 5.32 13.60 10.34
CA SER A 6 3.89 13.36 10.54
C SER A 6 3.01 14.22 9.63
N GLN A 7 3.46 15.44 9.33
CA GLN A 7 2.65 16.44 8.62
C GLN A 7 2.57 16.16 7.11
N ALA A 8 3.59 15.53 6.53
CA ALA A 8 3.58 15.15 5.12
C ALA A 8 2.56 14.04 4.85
N ALA A 9 2.54 13.00 5.69
CA ALA A 9 1.58 11.91 5.64
C ALA A 9 0.13 12.38 5.73
N GLU A 10 -0.17 13.20 6.75
CA GLU A 10 -1.52 13.73 6.95
C GLU A 10 -1.97 14.61 5.79
N SER A 11 -1.07 15.44 5.25
CA SER A 11 -1.36 16.28 4.10
C SER A 11 -1.67 15.43 2.87
N VAL A 12 -0.85 14.42 2.59
CA VAL A 12 -1.00 13.52 1.45
C VAL A 12 -2.32 12.74 1.50
N ILE A 13 -2.72 12.25 2.67
CA ILE A 13 -3.99 11.54 2.86
C ILE A 13 -5.19 12.50 2.78
N ALA A 14 -5.05 13.73 3.29
CA ALA A 14 -6.13 14.72 3.31
C ALA A 14 -6.60 15.15 1.92
N TYR A 15 -5.76 14.99 0.88
CA TYR A 15 -6.11 15.30 -0.50
C TYR A 15 -6.71 14.11 -1.28
N MET A 16 -6.90 12.94 -0.65
CA MET A 16 -7.54 11.80 -1.34
C MET A 16 -9.07 12.00 -1.43
N PRO A 17 -9.67 11.78 -2.61
CA PRO A 17 -11.13 11.81 -2.73
C PRO A 17 -11.75 10.65 -1.93
N GLU A 18 -12.96 10.87 -1.42
CA GLU A 18 -13.65 9.96 -0.48
C GLU A 18 -13.74 8.51 -0.99
N GLU A 19 -13.87 8.33 -2.30
CA GLU A 19 -13.97 7.02 -2.96
C GLU A 19 -12.75 6.12 -2.77
N VAL A 20 -11.57 6.70 -2.52
CA VAL A 20 -10.31 5.95 -2.32
C VAL A 20 -9.57 6.34 -1.07
N ALA A 21 -10.21 7.11 -0.20
CA ALA A 21 -9.64 7.47 1.09
C ALA A 21 -9.50 6.21 1.97
N PRO A 22 -8.39 6.06 2.71
CA PRO A 22 -8.22 4.93 3.61
C PRO A 22 -9.28 4.95 4.71
N PRO A 23 -9.74 3.77 5.18
CA PRO A 23 -10.77 3.68 6.20
C PRO A 23 -10.30 4.35 7.49
N ARG A 24 -11.21 5.10 8.12
CA ARG A 24 -10.96 5.79 9.38
C ARG A 24 -11.94 5.38 10.46
N LYS A 25 -11.45 5.30 11.70
CA LYS A 25 -12.26 5.09 12.91
C LYS A 25 -11.87 6.14 13.94
N ASN A 26 -12.86 6.93 14.38
CA ASN A 26 -12.66 8.07 15.28
C ASN A 26 -11.62 9.10 14.77
N GLY A 27 -11.50 9.26 13.45
CA GLY A 27 -10.57 10.22 12.81
C GLY A 27 -9.18 9.65 12.51
N GLU A 28 -8.83 8.50 13.09
CA GLU A 28 -7.56 7.81 12.85
C GLU A 28 -7.70 6.72 11.79
N LEU A 29 -6.59 6.31 11.15
CA LEU A 29 -6.56 5.22 10.19
C LEU A 29 -6.89 3.88 10.87
N ASP A 30 -7.84 3.14 10.30
CA ASP A 30 -8.34 1.88 10.86
C ASP A 30 -7.56 0.69 10.28
N PHE A 31 -6.42 0.37 10.89
CA PHE A 31 -5.64 -0.83 10.58
C PHE A 31 -6.13 -2.03 11.41
N LYS A 32 -6.53 -3.10 10.74
CA LYS A 32 -6.99 -4.37 11.33
C LYS A 32 -5.84 -5.34 11.58
N GLU A 33 -4.83 -5.33 10.70
CA GLU A 33 -3.70 -6.27 10.77
C GLU A 33 -2.35 -5.52 10.80
N PRO A 34 -1.30 -6.10 11.41
CA PRO A 34 0.02 -5.44 11.50
C PRO A 34 0.62 -5.05 10.14
N TRP A 35 0.43 -5.90 9.13
CA TRP A 35 0.96 -5.68 7.78
C TRP A 35 0.34 -4.46 7.09
N GLU A 36 -0.91 -4.10 7.41
CA GLU A 36 -1.61 -2.96 6.79
C GLU A 36 -0.94 -1.63 7.16
N ARG A 37 -0.49 -1.51 8.42
CA ARG A 37 0.29 -0.35 8.86
C ARG A 37 1.66 -0.31 8.18
N LEU A 38 2.29 -1.48 8.02
CA LEU A 38 3.61 -1.58 7.38
C LEU A 38 3.52 -1.21 5.90
N SER A 39 2.54 -1.72 5.15
CA SER A 39 2.36 -1.40 3.73
C SER A 39 2.04 0.08 3.51
N PHE A 40 1.22 0.68 4.38
CA PHE A 40 0.97 2.12 4.40
C PHE A 40 2.27 2.91 4.62
N GLY A 41 3.05 2.53 5.64
CA GLY A 41 4.32 3.17 5.96
C GLY A 41 5.34 3.07 4.82
N VAL A 42 5.43 1.93 4.12
CA VAL A 42 6.32 1.76 2.96
C VAL A 42 5.93 2.70 1.82
N ALA A 43 4.64 2.76 1.46
CA ALA A 43 4.17 3.64 0.39
C ALA A 43 4.50 5.13 0.67
N LEU A 44 4.33 5.55 1.93
CA LEU A 44 4.69 6.89 2.37
C LEU A 44 6.21 7.11 2.37
N ALA A 45 6.99 6.17 2.89
CA ALA A 45 8.45 6.27 2.91
C ALA A 45 9.01 6.40 1.49
N LEU A 46 8.49 5.63 0.52
CA LEU A 46 8.88 5.75 -0.89
C LEU A 46 8.57 7.16 -1.45
N TYR A 47 7.43 7.75 -1.06
CA TYR A 47 7.06 9.10 -1.46
C TYR A 47 7.98 10.16 -0.86
N GLU A 48 8.21 10.09 0.45
CA GLU A 48 9.05 11.05 1.18
C GLU A 48 10.51 11.02 0.70
N ASN A 49 11.00 9.83 0.34
CA ASN A 49 12.31 9.66 -0.26
C ASN A 49 12.36 10.00 -1.76
N LYS A 50 11.25 10.49 -2.35
CA LYS A 50 11.14 10.90 -3.75
C LYS A 50 11.55 9.80 -4.74
N LEU A 51 11.30 8.55 -4.37
CA LEU A 51 11.64 7.41 -5.21
C LEU A 51 10.67 7.30 -6.40
N TYR A 52 9.48 7.90 -6.29
CA TYR A 52 8.58 8.16 -7.40
C TYR A 52 8.13 9.62 -7.42
N THR A 53 7.67 10.07 -8.58
CA THR A 53 7.56 11.49 -8.91
C THR A 53 6.40 12.20 -8.22
N SER A 54 5.25 11.54 -8.12
CA SER A 54 4.04 12.14 -7.56
C SER A 54 3.20 11.13 -6.78
N TRP A 55 2.58 11.60 -5.69
CA TRP A 55 1.57 10.82 -4.97
C TRP A 55 0.40 10.40 -5.88
N GLU A 56 0.09 11.23 -6.88
CA GLU A 56 -0.92 10.96 -7.89
C GLU A 56 -0.62 9.71 -8.73
N ASP A 57 0.66 9.36 -8.91
CA ASP A 57 1.06 8.14 -9.61
C ASP A 57 0.61 6.91 -8.84
N PHE A 58 0.82 6.90 -7.52
CA PHE A 58 0.33 5.84 -6.64
C PHE A 58 -1.21 5.83 -6.59
N ARG A 59 -1.83 7.00 -6.34
CA ARG A 59 -3.29 7.14 -6.22
C ARG A 59 -4.03 6.63 -7.45
N SER A 60 -3.53 6.91 -8.65
CA SER A 60 -4.16 6.45 -9.90
C SER A 60 -4.14 4.93 -10.03
N ARG A 61 -3.08 4.27 -9.57
CA ARG A 61 -2.97 2.79 -9.55
C ARG A 61 -3.89 2.17 -8.51
N LEU A 62 -4.05 2.81 -7.35
CA LEU A 62 -5.02 2.38 -6.34
C LEU A 62 -6.45 2.42 -6.87
N ILE A 63 -6.85 3.52 -7.51
CA ILE A 63 -8.17 3.64 -8.17
C ILE A 63 -8.36 2.53 -9.19
N ASN A 64 -7.36 2.31 -10.06
CA ASN A 64 -7.45 1.28 -11.09
C ASN A 64 -7.61 -0.13 -10.49
N THR A 65 -6.87 -0.42 -9.41
CA THR A 65 -6.94 -1.70 -8.71
C THR A 65 -8.32 -1.92 -8.10
N ILE A 66 -8.86 -0.93 -7.41
CA ILE A 66 -10.22 -0.96 -6.83
C ILE A 66 -11.26 -1.16 -7.93
N GLN A 67 -11.24 -0.35 -8.99
CA GLN A 67 -12.20 -0.45 -10.10
C GLN A 67 -12.13 -1.80 -10.82
N THR A 68 -10.93 -2.39 -10.91
CA THR A 68 -10.73 -3.72 -11.51
C THR A 68 -11.35 -4.80 -10.64
N TRP A 69 -11.18 -4.72 -9.32
CA TRP A 69 -11.83 -5.63 -8.38
C TRP A 69 -13.35 -5.49 -8.41
N GLU A 70 -13.87 -4.26 -8.43
CA GLU A 70 -15.31 -3.99 -8.45
C GLU A 70 -16.04 -4.58 -9.66
N LYS A 71 -15.32 -4.69 -10.79
CA LYS A 71 -15.81 -5.28 -12.04
C LYS A 71 -15.57 -6.78 -12.14
N SER A 72 -14.83 -7.37 -11.19
CA SER A 72 -14.49 -8.79 -11.20
C SER A 72 -15.60 -9.62 -10.57
N GLU A 73 -15.80 -10.84 -11.07
CA GLU A 73 -16.75 -11.81 -10.49
C GLU A 73 -16.35 -12.27 -9.07
N LYS A 74 -15.15 -11.90 -8.61
CA LYS A 74 -14.67 -12.18 -7.25
C LYS A 74 -15.30 -11.28 -6.20
N LYS A 75 -15.85 -10.13 -6.59
CA LYS A 75 -16.53 -9.20 -5.68
C LYS A 75 -17.62 -9.88 -4.82
N ASP A 76 -18.29 -10.87 -5.38
CA ASP A 76 -19.39 -11.56 -4.70
C ASP A 76 -18.92 -12.69 -3.76
N ASN A 77 -17.64 -13.09 -3.84
CA ASN A 77 -17.08 -14.24 -3.11
C ASN A 77 -15.95 -13.88 -2.12
N ASP A 78 -15.22 -12.80 -2.37
CA ASP A 78 -14.10 -12.36 -1.53
C ASP A 78 -14.52 -11.20 -0.60
N GLU A 79 -14.05 -11.23 0.65
CA GLU A 79 -14.25 -10.10 1.57
C GLU A 79 -13.45 -8.88 1.10
N TRP A 80 -14.08 -7.72 1.10
CA TRP A 80 -13.41 -6.46 0.72
C TRP A 80 -12.34 -6.07 1.74
N ASN A 81 -11.09 -5.95 1.28
CA ASN A 81 -9.99 -5.39 2.06
C ASN A 81 -9.30 -4.24 1.31
N TYR A 82 -9.47 -3.02 1.82
CA TYR A 82 -8.86 -1.81 1.26
C TYR A 82 -7.32 -1.91 1.18
N TYR A 83 -6.67 -2.43 2.21
CA TYR A 83 -5.21 -2.47 2.28
C TYR A 83 -4.60 -3.54 1.37
N GLU A 84 -5.38 -4.54 0.92
CA GLU A 84 -4.92 -5.48 -0.12
C GLU A 84 -4.85 -4.80 -1.49
N HIS A 85 -5.81 -3.92 -1.79
CA HIS A 85 -5.76 -3.07 -2.98
C HIS A 85 -4.65 -2.02 -2.89
N TRP A 86 -4.42 -1.45 -1.69
CA TRP A 86 -3.27 -0.60 -1.43
C TRP A 86 -1.94 -1.30 -1.71
N LEU A 87 -1.76 -2.51 -1.18
CA LEU A 87 -0.55 -3.30 -1.39
C LEU A 87 -0.37 -3.67 -2.86
N SER A 88 -1.44 -4.10 -3.54
CA SER A 88 -1.42 -4.42 -4.97
C SER A 88 -0.99 -3.20 -5.82
N ALA A 89 -1.51 -2.01 -5.51
CA ALA A 89 -1.12 -0.78 -6.19
C ALA A 89 0.35 -0.38 -5.89
N LEU A 90 0.82 -0.65 -4.67
CA LEU A 90 2.20 -0.41 -4.26
C LEU A 90 3.17 -1.33 -5.01
N GLU A 91 2.85 -2.62 -5.14
CA GLU A 91 3.61 -3.59 -5.93
C GLU A 91 3.69 -3.18 -7.40
N GLN A 92 2.57 -2.77 -8.00
CA GLN A 92 2.55 -2.24 -9.37
C GLN A 92 3.46 -1.02 -9.51
N LEU A 93 3.38 -0.07 -8.56
CA LEU A 93 4.19 1.14 -8.57
C LEU A 93 5.69 0.85 -8.60
N VAL A 94 6.17 -0.01 -7.69
CA VAL A 94 7.61 -0.32 -7.57
C VAL A 94 8.13 -1.11 -8.77
N VAL A 95 7.30 -1.99 -9.35
CA VAL A 95 7.67 -2.74 -10.55
C VAL A 95 7.73 -1.84 -11.78
N GLU A 96 6.73 -0.99 -11.99
CA GLU A 96 6.69 -0.08 -13.14
C GLU A 96 7.78 1.00 -13.10
N HIS A 97 8.19 1.43 -11.90
CA HIS A 97 9.33 2.32 -11.72
C HIS A 97 10.69 1.59 -11.77
N GLY A 98 10.71 0.26 -11.95
CA GLY A 98 11.92 -0.54 -12.06
C GLY A 98 12.73 -0.65 -10.76
N MET A 99 12.10 -0.42 -9.60
CA MET A 99 12.76 -0.53 -8.29
C MET A 99 12.96 -2.00 -7.87
N LEU A 100 11.98 -2.84 -8.21
CA LEU A 100 11.96 -4.27 -7.93
C LEU A 100 11.35 -5.00 -9.13
N ASP A 101 11.79 -6.22 -9.39
CA ASP A 101 11.11 -7.09 -10.32
C ASP A 101 9.97 -7.86 -9.63
N LYS A 102 8.88 -8.14 -10.37
CA LYS A 102 7.76 -8.93 -9.83
C LYS A 102 8.21 -10.31 -9.33
N HIS A 103 9.13 -10.94 -10.04
CA HIS A 103 9.69 -12.23 -9.65
C HIS A 103 10.50 -12.14 -8.35
N GLU A 104 11.16 -11.02 -8.08
CA GLU A 104 11.86 -10.81 -6.81
C GLU A 104 10.86 -10.75 -5.65
N ILE A 105 9.76 -10.01 -5.81
CA ILE A 105 8.68 -9.94 -4.82
C ILE A 105 8.11 -11.33 -4.54
N GLU A 106 7.75 -12.07 -5.60
CA GLU A 106 7.19 -13.44 -5.48
C GLU A 106 8.18 -14.42 -4.86
N THR A 107 9.46 -14.31 -5.20
CA THR A 107 10.52 -15.15 -4.62
C THR A 107 10.63 -14.89 -3.13
N ARG A 108 10.67 -13.60 -2.72
CA ARG A 108 10.74 -13.21 -1.30
C ARG A 108 9.51 -13.64 -0.52
N ALA A 109 8.31 -13.47 -1.08
CA ALA A 109 7.08 -13.92 -0.46
C ALA A 109 7.08 -15.45 -0.23
N ASN A 110 7.57 -16.22 -1.21
CA ASN A 110 7.69 -17.67 -1.08
C ASN A 110 8.76 -18.09 -0.06
N GLU A 111 9.89 -17.40 0.04
CA GLU A 111 10.92 -17.67 1.05
C GLU A 111 10.35 -17.51 2.47
N LEU A 112 9.60 -16.43 2.72
CA LEU A 112 8.94 -16.17 4.00
C LEU A 112 7.85 -17.21 4.29
N ARG A 113 6.96 -17.48 3.32
CA ARG A 113 5.90 -18.48 3.45
C ARG A 113 6.41 -19.88 3.74
N THR A 114 7.59 -20.24 3.20
CA THR A 114 8.19 -21.57 3.38
C THR A 114 9.14 -21.66 4.58
N GLY A 115 9.33 -20.56 5.33
CA GLY A 115 10.26 -20.51 6.46
C GLY A 115 11.73 -20.66 6.05
N LYS A 116 12.06 -20.54 4.76
CA LYS A 116 13.47 -20.47 4.30
C LYS A 116 14.16 -19.20 4.79
N ARG A 117 13.36 -18.21 5.17
CA ARG A 117 13.79 -16.97 5.81
C ARG A 117 12.82 -16.70 6.97
N ASP A 118 13.35 -16.64 8.18
CA ASP A 118 12.63 -16.12 9.34
C ASP A 118 12.81 -14.59 9.39
N GLU A 119 11.74 -13.86 9.71
CA GLU A 119 11.85 -12.46 10.12
C GLU A 119 12.60 -12.42 11.45
N VAL A 120 13.91 -12.15 11.39
CA VAL A 120 14.70 -11.95 12.60
C VAL A 120 14.37 -10.55 13.14
N PHE A 121 13.35 -10.49 14.00
CA PHE A 121 13.09 -9.32 14.83
C PHE A 121 14.20 -9.24 15.90
N TYR A 122 15.21 -8.39 15.67
CA TYR A 122 16.19 -7.98 16.69
C TYR A 122 15.67 -6.80 17.50
#